data_AF-A0A140DXG3-F1
#
_entry.id   AF-A0A140DXG3-F1
#
_cell.length_a   1.000
_cell.length_b   1.000
_cell.length_c   1.000
_cell.angle_alpha   90.00
_cell.angle_beta   90.00
_cell.angle_gamma   90.00
#
_symmetry.space_group_name_H-M   'P 1'
#
loop_
_entity.id
_entity.type
_entity.pdbx_description
1 polymer ?
#
loop_
_entity_poly.entity_id
_entity_poly.type
_entity_poly.pdbx_seq_one_letter_code
_entity_poly.pdbx_strand_id
1 'polypeptide(L)'
;MDQTWAAERENQALSLVMKLEGQPFTYLGPDSFYHGKTGTFSLLNDMNCCGATDRILFAFEAPDCRKVLDAAQLESFYRDCRKETA
;
A
#
# COMPACT_ATOMS: atom_id res chain seq x y z
N MET A 1 8.93 14.05 -21.52
CA MET A 1 9.88 13.33 -20.65
C MET A 1 9.27 13.34 -19.26
N ASP A 2 8.33 12.42 -18.96
CA ASP A 2 7.60 12.45 -17.67
C ASP A 2 7.01 11.07 -17.28
N GLN A 3 6.83 10.16 -18.24
CA GLN A 3 6.28 8.83 -17.98
C GLN A 3 7.22 7.86 -17.23
N THR A 4 8.54 8.10 -17.29
CA THR A 4 9.53 7.16 -16.72
C THR A 4 9.54 7.18 -15.19
N TRP A 5 9.28 8.33 -14.58
CA TRP A 5 9.35 8.51 -13.12
C TRP A 5 8.15 7.91 -12.39
N ALA A 6 6.96 7.98 -12.99
CA ALA A 6 5.75 7.40 -12.42
C ALA A 6 5.87 5.85 -12.37
N ALA A 7 6.26 5.24 -13.48
CA ALA A 7 6.43 3.80 -13.58
C ALA A 7 7.53 3.25 -12.65
N GLU A 8 8.60 4.01 -12.41
CA GLU A 8 9.67 3.59 -11.50
C GLU A 8 9.21 3.56 -10.04
N ARG A 9 8.42 4.55 -9.61
CA ARG A 9 7.83 4.56 -8.26
C ARG A 9 6.80 3.45 -8.07
N GLU A 10 5.99 3.17 -9.08
CA GLU A 10 5.05 2.05 -9.06
C GLU A 10 5.78 0.70 -8.93
N ASN A 11 6.86 0.50 -9.68
CA ASN A 11 7.69 -0.71 -9.55
C ASN A 11 8.37 -0.83 -8.18
N GLN A 12 8.82 0.29 -7.60
CA GLN A 12 9.38 0.29 -6.24
C GLN A 12 8.32 -0.05 -5.19
N ALA A 13 7.15 0.56 -5.27
CA ALA A 13 6.01 0.27 -4.40
C ALA A 13 5.55 -1.18 -4.55
N LEU A 14 5.49 -1.71 -5.78
CA LEU A 14 5.20 -3.10 -6.09
C LEU A 14 6.21 -4.04 -5.43
N SER A 15 7.51 -3.82 -5.64
CA SER A 15 8.56 -4.62 -5.03
C SER A 15 8.52 -4.55 -3.50
N LEU A 16 8.16 -3.40 -2.95
CA LEU A 16 7.97 -3.23 -1.51
C LEU A 16 6.77 -4.08 -1.03
N VAL A 17 5.56 -3.91 -1.58
CA VAL A 17 4.39 -4.70 -1.15
C VAL A 17 4.62 -6.19 -1.31
N MET A 18 5.22 -6.64 -2.42
CA MET A 18 5.57 -8.06 -2.60
C MET A 18 6.51 -8.59 -1.50
N LYS A 19 7.45 -7.76 -1.01
CA LYS A 19 8.32 -8.15 0.12
C LYS A 19 7.62 -8.11 1.47
N LEU A 20 6.55 -7.32 1.60
CA LEU A 20 5.76 -7.15 2.82
C LEU A 20 4.51 -8.04 2.84
N GLU A 21 4.19 -8.70 1.72
CA GLU A 21 3.00 -9.52 1.56
C GLU A 21 2.93 -10.59 2.64
N GLY A 22 1.74 -10.71 3.26
CA GLY A 22 1.49 -11.66 4.34
C GLY A 22 2.14 -11.29 5.69
N GLN A 23 2.85 -10.17 5.81
CA GLN A 23 3.40 -9.72 7.09
C GLN A 23 2.48 -8.67 7.74
N PRO A 24 2.18 -8.81 9.05
CA PRO A 24 1.40 -7.83 9.78
C PRO A 24 2.21 -6.58 10.09
N PHE A 25 1.60 -5.43 9.84
CA PHE A 25 2.11 -4.11 10.17
C PHE A 25 1.09 -3.33 10.98
N THR A 26 1.53 -2.72 12.08
CA THR A 26 0.72 -1.80 12.87
C THR A 26 0.95 -0.38 12.37
N TYR A 27 -0.12 0.33 12.03
CA TYR A 27 -0.01 1.75 11.68
C TYR A 27 0.07 2.60 12.96
N LEU A 28 1.11 3.43 13.09
CA LEU A 28 1.35 4.29 14.25
C LEU A 28 1.42 5.78 13.87
N GLY A 29 0.97 6.14 12.67
CA GLY A 29 0.99 7.51 12.18
C GLY A 29 -0.11 8.39 12.78
N PRO A 30 -0.23 9.64 12.31
CA PRO A 30 -1.15 10.63 12.88
C PRO A 30 -2.63 10.36 12.58
N ASP A 31 -2.94 9.48 11.62
CA ASP A 31 -4.31 9.16 11.22
C ASP A 31 -5.00 8.28 12.28
N SER A 32 -5.79 8.91 13.15
CA SER A 32 -6.43 8.26 14.31
C SER A 32 -7.37 7.11 13.92
N PHE A 33 -7.86 7.07 12.68
CA PHE A 33 -8.74 5.99 12.23
C PHE A 33 -7.98 4.67 12.04
N TYR A 34 -6.71 4.75 11.65
CA TYR A 34 -5.84 3.59 11.43
C TYR A 34 -4.83 3.41 12.56
N HIS A 35 -4.65 4.39 13.44
CA HIS A 35 -3.67 4.35 14.53
C HIS A 35 -3.91 3.14 15.45
N GLY A 36 -2.86 2.35 15.67
CA GLY A 36 -2.90 1.12 16.47
C GLY A 36 -3.53 -0.07 15.74
N LYS A 37 -3.95 0.06 14.49
CA LYS A 37 -4.50 -1.07 13.71
C LYS A 37 -3.39 -1.87 13.06
N THR A 38 -3.44 -3.18 13.26
CA THR A 38 -2.58 -4.14 12.58
C THR A 38 -3.30 -4.69 11.34
N GLY A 39 -2.59 -4.69 10.22
CA GLY A 39 -3.09 -5.17 8.94
C GLY A 39 -1.96 -5.58 8.00
N THR A 40 -2.31 -6.03 6.81
CA THR A 40 -1.35 -6.47 5.78
C THR A 40 -1.43 -5.56 4.56
N PHE A 41 -0.32 -5.42 3.84
CA PHE A 41 -0.31 -4.74 2.55
C PHE A 41 -0.60 -5.73 1.42
N SER A 42 -1.50 -5.35 0.53
CA SER A 42 -1.94 -6.15 -0.62
C SER A 42 -1.97 -5.31 -1.88
N LEU A 43 -1.77 -5.97 -3.02
CA LEU A 43 -1.96 -5.35 -4.34
C LEU A 43 -3.43 -5.32 -4.72
N LEU A 44 -3.90 -4.16 -5.14
CA LEU A 44 -5.22 -3.97 -5.72
C LEU A 44 -5.09 -4.07 -7.24
N ASN A 45 -5.30 -5.29 -7.75
CA ASN A 45 -5.50 -5.45 -9.19
C ASN A 45 -6.90 -4.93 -9.52
N ASP A 46 -6.94 -3.81 -10.23
CA ASP A 46 -8.15 -3.21 -10.75
C ASP A 46 -8.76 -4.17 -11.78
N MET A 47 -9.68 -5.04 -11.35
CA MET A 47 -10.51 -5.86 -12.25
C MET A 47 -11.57 -4.99 -12.96
N ASN A 48 -11.23 -3.78 -13.40
CA ASN A 48 -12.13 -3.04 -14.27
C ASN A 48 -12.12 -3.66 -15.66
N CYS A 49 -13.19 -4.43 -15.93
CA CYS A 49 -13.60 -4.91 -17.25
C CYS A 49 -13.82 -3.80 -18.30
N CYS A 50 -13.58 -2.51 -18.01
CA CYS A 50 -13.97 -1.39 -18.88
C CYS A 50 -12.88 -0.35 -19.19
N GLY A 51 -11.60 -0.62 -18.90
CA GLY A 51 -10.51 0.21 -19.41
C GLY A 51 -9.25 0.04 -18.58
N ALA A 52 -8.13 -0.30 -19.24
CA ALA A 52 -6.83 -0.38 -18.61
C ALA A 52 -6.44 1.02 -18.10
N THR A 53 -6.79 1.30 -16.84
CA THR A 53 -6.12 2.37 -16.11
C THR A 53 -4.80 1.74 -15.70
N ASP A 54 -3.72 2.10 -16.41
CA ASP A 54 -2.36 1.56 -16.30
C ASP A 54 -1.70 1.76 -14.91
N ARG A 55 -2.48 2.10 -13.88
CA ARG A 55 -1.99 2.48 -12.56
C ARG A 55 -2.17 1.36 -11.55
N ILE A 56 -1.09 1.03 -10.86
CA ILE A 56 -1.10 0.00 -9.81
C ILE A 56 -1.59 0.62 -8.51
N LEU A 57 -2.67 0.07 -7.95
CA LEU A 57 -3.19 0.46 -6.65
C LEU A 57 -2.75 -0.53 -5.57
N PHE A 58 -2.64 -0.03 -4.34
CA PHE A 58 -2.26 -0.80 -3.17
C PHE A 58 -3.34 -0.68 -2.09
N ALA A 59 -3.44 -1.67 -1.22
CA ALA A 59 -4.33 -1.62 -0.06
C ALA A 59 -3.59 -1.99 1.22
N PHE A 60 -3.94 -1.30 2.30
CA PHE A 60 -3.71 -1.78 3.66
C PHE A 60 -5.00 -2.38 4.19
N GLU A 61 -4.97 -3.68 4.48
CA GLU A 61 -6.12 -4.47 4.92
C GLU A 61 -5.95 -4.84 6.40
N ALA A 62 -6.74 -4.19 7.24
CA ALA A 62 -6.92 -4.52 8.65
C ALA A 62 -8.29 -5.20 8.83
N PRO A 63 -8.50 -5.98 9.90
CA PRO A 63 -9.73 -6.76 10.10
C PRO A 63 -11.02 -5.92 10.02
N ASP A 64 -10.98 -4.68 10.49
CA ASP A 64 -12.15 -3.78 10.53
C ASP A 64 -12.11 -2.65 9.49
N CYS A 65 -11.04 -2.54 8.68
CA CYS A 65 -10.95 -1.47 7.70
C CYS A 65 -9.94 -1.74 6.59
N ARG A 66 -10.23 -1.13 5.42
CA ARG A 66 -9.35 -1.14 4.27
C ARG A 66 -8.99 0.30 3.88
N LYS A 67 -7.71 0.54 3.58
CA LYS A 67 -7.23 1.81 3.03
C LYS A 67 -6.65 1.56 1.64
N VAL A 68 -7.21 2.19 0.62
CA VAL A 68 -6.64 2.18 -0.74
C VAL A 68 -5.61 3.28 -0.84
N LEU A 69 -4.47 2.97 -1.45
CA LEU A 69 -3.27 3.80 -1.50
C LEU A 69 -2.64 3.72 -2.89
N ASP A 70 -2.26 4.87 -3.45
CA ASP A 70 -1.36 4.92 -4.61
C ASP A 70 0.11 4.70 -4.17
N ALA A 71 1.03 4.48 -5.13
CA ALA A 71 2.45 4.24 -4.85
C ALA A 71 3.08 5.27 -3.88
N ALA A 72 2.83 6.57 -4.10
CA ALA A 72 3.36 7.62 -3.22
C ALA A 72 2.73 7.62 -1.82
N GLN A 73 1.44 7.28 -1.71
CA GLN A 73 0.75 7.19 -0.42
C GLN A 73 1.20 5.96 0.35
N LEU A 74 1.41 4.83 -0.34
CA LEU A 74 1.94 3.61 0.26
C LEU A 74 3.30 3.88 0.91
N GLU A 75 4.23 4.52 0.20
CA GLU A 75 5.55 4.83 0.75
C GLU A 75 5.45 5.67 2.03
N SER A 76 4.59 6.69 2.05
CA SER A 76 4.38 7.52 3.23
C SER A 76 3.73 6.73 4.36
N PHE A 77 2.67 5.98 4.05
CA PHE A 77 1.92 5.20 5.03
C PHE A 77 2.79 4.10 5.66
N TYR A 78 3.62 3.44 4.85
CA TYR A 78 4.57 2.42 5.30
C TYR A 78 5.62 2.97 6.27
N ARG A 79 6.09 4.22 6.11
CA ARG A 79 7.04 4.84 7.05
C ARG A 79 6.46 5.03 8.45
N ASP A 80 5.15 5.27 8.50
CA ASP A 80 4.37 5.37 9.73
C ASP A 80 3.94 4.01 10.29
N CYS A 81 4.09 2.95 9.50
CA CYS A 81 3.89 1.58 9.95
C CYS A 81 5.13 1.04 10.67
N ARG A 82 4.88 0.13 11.61
CA ARG A 82 5.92 -0.69 12.23
C ARG A 82 5.59 -2.15 12.03
N LYS A 83 6.62 -2.93 11.69
CA LYS A 83 6.51 -4.38 11.64
C LYS A 83 6.30 -4.88 13.05
N GLU A 84 5.30 -5.73 13.25
CA GLU A 84 5.18 -6.48 14.49
C GLU A 84 6.30 -7.55 14.47
N THR A 85 7.42 -7.27 15.12
CA THR A 85 8.40 -8.30 15.47
C THR A 85 7.84 -9.07 16.66
N ALA A 86 7.30 -10.26 16.37
CA ALA A 86 7.06 -11.28 17.38
C ALA A 86 8.35 -11.68 18.10
#